data_AF-A0A957U8L4-F1
#
_entry.id   AF-A0A957U8L4-F1
#
_cell.length_a   1.000
_cell.length_b   1.000
_cell.length_c   1.000
_cell.angle_alpha   90.00
_cell.angle_beta   90.00
_cell.angle_gamma   90.00
#
_symmetry.space_group_name_H-M   'P 1'
#
loop_
_entity.id
_entity.type
_entity.pdbx_description
1 polymer ?
#
loop_
_entity_poly.entity_id
_entity_poly.type
_entity_poly.pdbx_seq_one_letter_code
_entity_poly.pdbx_strand_id
1 'polypeptide(L)'
;MEGFLNLAWLLPIPPFLAFVAIILFLNRNKTVSALTAIGSVLVSFVLGWPIAFAVFTTPHFGEHPLYGELFTIPTGTTDLMVGYQVDPANALMIFMVTFLLVMIFV
;
A
#
# COMPACT_ATOMS: atom_id res chain seq x y z
N MET A 1 -12.86 -12.67 2.05
CA MET A 1 -12.08 -11.68 1.27
C MET A 1 -11.88 -10.37 2.02
N GLU A 2 -12.69 -10.07 3.05
CA GLU A 2 -12.57 -8.84 3.85
C GLU A 2 -11.22 -8.65 4.55
N GLY A 3 -10.58 -9.76 4.96
CA GLY A 3 -9.25 -9.71 5.58
C GLY A 3 -8.22 -8.99 4.73
N PHE A 4 -8.21 -9.19 3.40
CA PHE A 4 -7.25 -8.54 2.50
C PHE A 4 -7.48 -7.04 2.38
N LEU A 5 -8.73 -6.58 2.42
CA LEU A 5 -9.04 -5.15 2.33
C LEU A 5 -8.52 -4.39 3.56
N ASN A 6 -8.49 -5.04 4.73
CA ASN A 6 -7.87 -4.50 5.93
C ASN A 6 -6.34 -4.47 5.88
N LEU A 7 -5.70 -5.06 4.87
CA LEU A 7 -4.26 -4.95 4.64
C LEU A 7 -3.89 -3.77 3.74
N ALA A 8 -4.86 -3.01 3.20
CA ALA A 8 -4.56 -1.91 2.28
C ALA A 8 -3.65 -0.84 2.89
N TRP A 9 -3.75 -0.56 4.20
CA TRP A 9 -2.84 0.36 4.89
C TRP A 9 -1.39 -0.15 5.00
N LEU A 10 -1.16 -1.46 4.85
CA LEU A 10 0.17 -2.08 4.90
C LEU A 10 0.91 -1.92 3.57
N LEU A 11 0.20 -1.67 2.46
CA LEU A 11 0.79 -1.55 1.13
C LEU A 11 1.97 -0.55 1.01
N PRO A 12 1.92 0.67 1.58
CA PRO A 12 3.04 1.61 1.52
C PRO A 12 4.19 1.30 2.50
N ILE A 13 4.00 0.37 3.44
CA ILE A 13 4.98 0.11 4.51
C ILE A 13 6.26 -0.56 4.00
N PRO A 14 6.23 -1.64 3.18
CA PRO A 14 7.45 -2.24 2.67
C PRO A 14 8.41 -1.27 1.95
N PRO A 15 7.97 -0.44 0.98
CA PRO A 15 8.88 0.48 0.28
C PRO A 15 9.38 1.58 1.20
N PHE A 16 8.57 2.03 2.17
CA PHE A 16 9.00 2.97 3.19
C PHE A 16 10.10 2.39 4.08
N LEU A 17 9.95 1.14 4.53
CA LEU A 17 10.97 0.46 5.32
C LEU A 17 12.26 0.24 4.52
N ALA A 18 12.16 -0.10 3.24
CA ALA A 18 13.34 -0.20 2.38
C ALA A 18 14.07 1.14 2.24
N PHE A 19 13.32 2.23 2.02
CA PHE A 19 13.88 3.58 2.01
C PHE A 19 14.66 3.91 3.29
N VAL A 20 14.07 3.66 4.47
CA VAL A 20 14.71 3.88 5.77
C VAL A 20 15.95 3.01 5.93
N ALA A 21 15.86 1.71 5.60
CA ALA A 21 16.99 0.78 5.70
C ALA A 21 18.16 1.16 4.78
N ILE A 22 17.86 1.62 3.56
CA ILE A 22 18.86 2.08 2.59
C ILE A 22 19.58 3.31 3.11
N ILE A 23 18.88 4.33 3.59
CA ILE A 23 19.50 5.56 4.07
C ILE A 23 20.39 5.30 5.29
N LEU A 24 19.89 4.54 6.27
CA LEU A 24 20.57 4.38 7.56
C LEU A 24 21.73 3.38 7.52
N PHE A 25 21.57 2.26 6.80
CA PHE A 25 22.48 1.12 6.96
C PHE A 25 23.05 0.59 5.64
N LEU A 26 22.26 0.59 4.57
CA LEU A 26 22.63 -0.10 3.33
C LEU A 26 23.28 0.82 2.27
N ASN A 27 23.36 2.13 2.51
CA ASN A 27 23.79 3.16 1.55
C ASN A 27 25.17 2.93 0.89
N ARG A 28 26.07 2.21 1.59
CA ARG A 28 27.45 1.98 1.16
C ARG A 28 27.56 0.90 0.07
N ASN A 29 26.67 -0.09 0.08
CA ASN A 29 26.64 -1.16 -0.91
C ASN A 29 25.46 -0.99 -1.87
N LYS A 30 25.77 -0.61 -3.11
CA LYS A 30 24.77 -0.35 -4.16
C LYS A 30 23.96 -1.59 -4.53
N THR A 31 24.60 -2.77 -4.55
CA THR A 31 23.92 -4.03 -4.89
C THR A 31 22.92 -4.43 -3.82
N VAL A 32 23.32 -4.38 -2.55
CA VAL A 32 22.41 -4.72 -1.44
C VAL A 32 21.27 -3.72 -1.33
N SER A 33 21.55 -2.43 -1.52
CA SER A 33 20.50 -1.40 -1.59
C SER A 33 19.48 -1.67 -2.70
N ALA A 34 19.95 -2.01 -3.91
CA ALA A 34 19.07 -2.32 -5.04
C ALA A 34 18.21 -3.55 -4.76
N LEU A 35 18.80 -4.63 -4.24
CA LEU A 35 18.08 -5.85 -3.88
C LEU A 35 17.02 -5.60 -2.80
N THR A 36 17.33 -4.79 -1.78
CA THR A 36 16.36 -4.44 -0.74
C THR A 36 15.19 -3.63 -1.31
N ALA A 37 15.46 -2.69 -2.21
CA ALA A 37 14.41 -1.91 -2.85
C ALA A 37 13.50 -2.78 -3.74
N ILE A 38 14.10 -3.61 -4.62
CA ILE A 38 13.36 -4.56 -5.46
C ILE A 38 12.53 -5.51 -4.60
N GLY A 39 13.12 -6.08 -3.54
CA GLY A 39 12.43 -6.98 -2.62
C GLY A 39 11.20 -6.33 -1.98
N SER A 40 11.31 -5.07 -1.56
CA SER A 40 10.18 -4.34 -0.97
C SER A 40 9.05 -4.05 -1.95
N VAL A 41 9.40 -3.74 -3.20
CA VAL A 41 8.44 -3.52 -4.28
C VAL A 41 7.72 -4.82 -4.62
N LEU A 42 8.44 -5.94 -4.72
CA LEU A 42 7.84 -7.25 -4.96
C LEU A 42 6.89 -7.67 -3.84
N VAL A 43 7.24 -7.41 -2.57
CA VAL A 43 6.32 -7.65 -1.43
C VAL A 43 5.05 -6.81 -1.58
N SER A 44 5.19 -5.53 -1.91
CA SER A 44 4.04 -4.63 -2.10
C SER A 44 3.16 -5.06 -3.27
N PHE A 45 3.76 -5.59 -4.33
CA PHE A 45 3.06 -6.15 -5.47
C PHE A 45 2.22 -7.38 -5.12
N VAL A 46 2.83 -8.33 -4.41
CA VAL A 46 2.13 -9.54 -3.94
C VAL A 46 0.99 -9.19 -2.99
N LEU A 47 1.11 -8.13 -2.20
CA LEU A 47 0.03 -7.63 -1.35
C LEU A 47 -1.06 -6.87 -2.13
N GLY A 48 -0.68 -6.01 -3.07
CA GLY A 48 -1.62 -5.12 -3.77
C GLY A 48 -2.55 -5.83 -4.74
N TRP A 49 -2.07 -6.89 -5.41
CA TRP A 49 -2.88 -7.63 -6.38
C TRP A 49 -4.11 -8.30 -5.76
N PRO A 50 -3.99 -9.12 -4.70
CA PRO A 50 -5.15 -9.67 -4.01
C PRO A 50 -6.15 -8.61 -3.55
N ILE A 51 -5.68 -7.44 -3.10
CA ILE A 51 -6.55 -6.33 -2.67
C ILE A 51 -7.35 -5.78 -3.84
N ALA A 52 -6.70 -5.48 -4.96
CA ALA A 52 -7.36 -4.97 -6.15
C ALA A 52 -8.38 -5.99 -6.72
N PHE A 53 -7.98 -7.26 -6.85
CA PHE A 53 -8.86 -8.31 -7.35
C PHE A 53 -10.02 -8.62 -6.39
N ALA A 54 -9.82 -8.53 -5.07
CA ALA A 54 -10.90 -8.68 -4.10
C ALA A 54 -12.00 -7.62 -4.32
N VAL A 55 -11.63 -6.38 -4.64
CA VAL A 55 -12.59 -5.31 -4.95
C VAL A 55 -13.33 -5.58 -6.26
N PHE A 56 -12.62 -6.00 -7.31
CA PHE A 56 -13.24 -6.27 -8.62
C PHE A 56 -14.13 -7.53 -8.64
N THR A 57 -13.87 -8.49 -7.77
CA THR A 57 -14.63 -9.76 -7.69
C THR A 57 -15.79 -9.69 -6.70
N THR A 58 -15.88 -8.65 -5.86
CA THR A 58 -16.97 -8.48 -4.90
C THR A 58 -18.12 -7.70 -5.55
N PRO A 59 -19.31 -8.32 -5.71
CA PRO A 59 -20.48 -7.63 -6.25
C PRO A 59 -20.87 -6.43 -5.37
N HIS A 60 -21.29 -5.32 -6.00
CA HIS A 60 -21.76 -4.11 -5.32
C HIS A 60 -20.76 -3.43 -4.36
N PHE A 61 -19.45 -3.72 -4.46
CA PHE A 61 -18.45 -3.09 -3.59
C PHE A 61 -18.37 -1.56 -3.75
N GLY A 62 -18.80 -1.03 -4.90
CA GLY A 62 -18.91 0.42 -5.11
C GLY A 62 -19.98 1.11 -4.26
N GLU A 63 -20.97 0.36 -3.74
CA GLU A 63 -22.05 0.89 -2.89
C GLU A 63 -21.63 0.96 -1.41
N HIS A 64 -20.69 0.11 -0.99
CA HIS A 64 -20.16 0.05 0.37
C HIS A 64 -18.63 0.05 0.38
N PRO A 65 -18.00 1.21 0.11
CA PRO A 65 -16.54 1.33 0.20
C PRO A 65 -16.06 1.08 1.63
N LEU A 66 -14.89 0.45 1.76
CA LEU A 66 -14.31 0.15 3.06
C LEU A 66 -13.52 1.36 3.55
N TYR A 67 -13.87 1.83 4.74
CA TYR A 67 -13.16 2.88 5.45
C TYR A 67 -12.43 2.28 6.65
N GLY A 68 -11.14 2.56 6.76
CA GLY A 68 -10.33 2.23 7.92
C GLY A 68 -9.77 3.49 8.56
N GLU A 69 -10.09 3.70 9.84
CA GLU A 69 -9.54 4.79 10.63
C GLU A 69 -8.22 4.33 11.27
N LEU A 70 -7.14 5.11 11.11
CA LEU A 70 -5.84 4.80 11.71
C LEU A 70 -5.59 5.69 12.94
N PHE A 71 -5.85 6.98 12.81
CA PHE A 71 -5.54 7.96 13.84
C PHE A 71 -6.37 9.22 13.65
N THR A 72 -6.75 9.86 14.75
CA THR A 72 -7.55 11.08 14.74
C THR A 72 -6.87 12.17 15.56
N ILE A 73 -6.77 13.37 14.99
CA ILE A 73 -6.26 14.57 15.67
C ILE A 73 -7.44 15.43 16.09
N PRO A 74 -7.65 15.71 17.38
CA PRO A 74 -8.67 16.65 17.81
C PRO A 74 -8.23 18.08 17.47
N THR A 75 -9.02 18.77 16.66
CA THR A 75 -8.76 20.17 16.25
C THR A 75 -9.68 21.17 16.97
N GLY A 76 -10.26 20.76 18.09
CA GLY A 76 -11.13 21.57 18.94
C GLY A 76 -12.61 21.28 18.71
N THR A 77 -13.18 21.74 17.60
CA THR A 77 -14.60 21.49 17.26
C THR A 77 -14.79 20.31 16.30
N THR A 78 -13.76 19.94 15.55
CA THR A 78 -13.78 18.81 14.63
C THR A 78 -12.58 17.93 14.83
N ASP A 79 -12.70 16.71 14.37
CA ASP A 79 -11.65 15.70 14.41
C ASP A 79 -11.09 15.51 12.99
N LEU A 80 -9.77 15.63 12.86
CA LEU A 80 -9.07 15.34 11.60
C LEU A 80 -8.67 13.86 11.61
N MET A 81 -9.46 13.05 10.90
CA MET A 81 -9.26 11.62 10.78
C MET A 81 -8.24 11.30 9.67
N VAL A 82 -7.18 10.58 10.02
CA VAL A 82 -6.23 9.96 9.10
C VAL A 82 -6.57 8.47 9.02
N GLY A 83 -6.75 8.00 7.79
CA GLY A 83 -7.14 6.63 7.54
C GLY A 83 -6.82 6.20 6.13
N TYR A 84 -7.46 5.11 5.71
CA TYR A 84 -7.44 4.65 4.34
C TYR A 84 -8.85 4.32 3.89
N GLN A 85 -9.09 4.49 2.60
CA GLN A 85 -10.34 4.12 1.95
C GLN A 85 -10.03 3.18 0.82
N VAL A 86 -10.78 2.08 0.71
CA VAL A 86 -10.69 1.17 -0.44
C VAL A 86 -12.01 1.23 -1.19
N ASP A 87 -11.94 1.75 -2.41
CA ASP A 87 -13.04 1.82 -3.37
C ASP A 87 -12.56 1.30 -4.74
N PRO A 88 -13.45 1.11 -5.74
CA PRO A 88 -13.05 0.59 -7.04
C PRO A 88 -12.00 1.46 -7.78
N ALA A 89 -12.03 2.78 -7.58
CA ALA A 89 -11.06 3.69 -8.18
C ALA A 89 -9.67 3.51 -7.55
N ASN A 90 -9.58 3.44 -6.23
CA ASN A 90 -8.35 3.16 -5.50
C ASN A 90 -7.84 1.75 -5.79
N ALA A 91 -8.72 0.75 -5.92
CA ALA A 91 -8.33 -0.60 -6.31
C ALA A 91 -7.60 -0.63 -7.66
N LEU A 92 -8.08 0.14 -8.64
CA LEU A 92 -7.41 0.32 -9.93
C LEU A 92 -6.03 0.97 -9.75
N MET A 93 -5.92 1.98 -8.90
CA MET A 93 -4.65 2.65 -8.60
C MET A 93 -3.67 1.73 -7.88
N ILE A 94 -4.12 0.91 -6.93
CA ILE A 94 -3.31 -0.10 -6.23
C ILE A 94 -2.75 -1.11 -7.23
N PHE A 95 -3.60 -1.61 -8.14
CA PHE A 95 -3.16 -2.50 -9.21
C PHE A 95 -2.09 -1.84 -10.10
N MET A 96 -2.39 -0.64 -10.59
CA MET A 96 -1.50 0.10 -11.49
C MET A 96 -0.16 0.43 -10.83
N VAL A 97 -0.16 1.04 -9.64
CA VAL A 97 1.06 1.53 -8.99
C VAL A 97 1.98 0.39 -8.59
N THR A 98 1.43 -0.72 -8.08
CA THR A 98 2.24 -1.86 -7.68
C THR A 98 2.85 -2.58 -8.87
N PHE A 99 2.12 -2.69 -9.98
CA PHE A 99 2.66 -3.23 -11.23
C PHE A 99 3.72 -2.30 -11.83
N LEU A 100 3.47 -0.99 -11.87
CA LEU A 100 4.41 0.01 -12.38
C LEU A 100 5.71 0.03 -11.58
N LEU A 101 5.65 -0.07 -10.25
CA LEU A 101 6.85 -0.11 -9.41
C LEU A 101 7.73 -1.31 -9.76
N VAL A 102 7.14 -2.50 -10.01
CA VAL A 102 7.92 -3.67 -10.45
C VAL A 102 8.64 -3.38 -11.76
N MET A 103 7.98 -2.77 -12.74
CA MET A 103 8.56 -2.45 -14.06
C MET A 103 9.67 -1.38 -14.01
N ILE A 104 9.67 -0.52 -13.00
CA ILE A 104 10.71 0.52 -12.85
C ILE A 104 11.94 -0.05 -12.16
N PHE A 105 11.75 -0.95 -11.20
CA PHE A 105 12.84 -1.50 -10.37
C PHE A 105 13.50 -2.73 -10.98
N VAL A 106 12.83 -3.43 -11.90
CA VAL A 106 13.29 -4.66 -12.57
C VAL A 106 13.46 -4.42 -14.05
#